data_AF-R7UKZ2-F1
#
_entry.id   AF-R7UKZ2-F1
#
_cell.length_a   1.000
_cell.length_b   1.000
_cell.length_c   1.000
_cell.angle_alpha   90.00
_cell.angle_beta   90.00
_cell.angle_gamma   90.00
#
_symmetry.space_group_name_H-M   'P 1'
#
loop_
_entity.id
_entity.type
_entity.pdbx_description
1 polymer ?
#
loop_
_entity_poly.entity_id
_entity_poly.type
_entity_poly.pdbx_seq_one_letter_code
_entity_poly.pdbx_strand_id
1 'polypeptide(L)'
;MVKTGDTVVIGGLLDENVQESVSKVPLLGDIPILGHLFRSTSSKKVKKNLMVFLRPTIIRDDMTMNAISGQKYELMRAHQLDKQAQGISLMPGFDTPVLPEQPTARDFLDELRRQMDEESTSTAQPKEDSVQASAKPVRRTGGER
;
A
#
# COMPACT_ATOMS: atom_id res chain seq x y z
N MET A 1 -11.81 9.73 27.66
CA MET A 1 -12.30 9.52 26.28
C MET A 1 -11.40 10.29 25.32
N VAL A 2 -10.83 9.62 24.31
CA VAL A 2 -9.99 10.26 23.27
C VAL A 2 -10.90 10.63 22.09
N LYS A 3 -10.78 11.85 21.56
CA LYS A 3 -11.55 12.31 20.40
C LYS A 3 -10.88 11.83 19.11
N THR A 4 -11.69 11.58 18.09
CA THR A 4 -11.22 11.24 16.75
C THR A 4 -10.40 12.39 16.16
N GLY A 5 -9.26 12.07 15.55
CA GLY A 5 -8.42 13.05 14.85
C GLY A 5 -7.36 13.74 15.71
N ASP A 6 -7.52 13.72 17.03
CA ASP A 6 -6.52 14.24 17.97
C ASP A 6 -5.35 13.26 18.10
N THR A 7 -4.12 13.80 18.21
CA THR A 7 -2.94 12.99 18.48
C THR A 7 -2.73 12.90 19.98
N VAL A 8 -2.75 11.69 20.52
CA VAL A 8 -2.52 11.43 21.95
C VAL A 8 -1.13 10.82 22.14
N VAL A 9 -0.43 11.25 23.19
CA VAL A 9 0.82 10.62 23.64
C VAL A 9 0.45 9.40 24.47
N ILE A 10 0.85 8.21 24.01
CA ILE A 10 0.63 6.96 24.75
C ILE A 10 1.68 6.82 25.86
N GLY A 11 2.90 7.25 25.56
CA GLY A 11 4.00 7.17 26.51
C GLY A 11 5.31 7.68 25.92
N GLY A 12 6.34 7.65 26.75
CA GLY A 12 7.68 8.02 26.37
C GLY A 12 8.70 7.56 27.40
N LEU A 13 9.96 7.55 27.00
CA LEU A 13 11.10 7.27 27.86
C LEU A 13 12.06 8.46 27.78
N LEU A 14 12.36 9.03 28.95
CA LEU A 14 13.44 9.98 29.13
C LEU A 14 14.52 9.28 29.96
N ASP A 15 15.68 9.05 29.36
CA ASP A 15 16.81 8.40 30.01
C ASP A 15 18.02 9.34 29.93
N GLU A 16 18.62 9.64 31.09
CA GLU A 16 19.86 10.40 31.21
C GLU A 16 20.89 9.57 31.97
N ASN A 17 22.01 9.28 31.30
CA ASN A 17 23.11 8.52 31.87
C ASN A 17 24.37 9.39 31.89
N VAL A 18 24.92 9.60 33.08
CA VAL A 18 26.18 10.32 33.31
C VAL A 18 27.22 9.30 33.77
N GLN A 19 28.27 9.13 32.98
CA GLN A 19 29.42 8.29 33.30
C GLN A 19 30.66 9.15 33.45
N GLU A 20 31.31 9.05 34.60
CA GLU A 20 32.61 9.64 34.86
C GLU A 20 33.62 8.52 35.06
N SER A 21 34.70 8.55 34.28
CA SER A 21 35.82 7.63 34.38
C SER A 21 37.08 8.42 34.67
N VAL A 22 37.79 8.05 35.74
CA VAL A 22 39.04 8.69 36.14
C VAL A 22 40.15 7.64 36.11
N SER A 23 41.13 7.87 35.26
CA SER A 23 42.37 7.07 35.19
C SER A 23 43.52 7.93 35.69
N LYS A 24 44.24 7.50 36.72
CA LYS A 24 45.37 8.26 37.29
C LYS A 24 46.52 7.35 37.66
N VAL A 25 47.75 7.87 37.60
CA VAL A 25 48.93 7.20 38.17
C VAL A 25 48.85 7.31 39.70
N PRO A 26 48.91 6.19 40.46
CA PRO A 26 48.92 6.22 41.92
C PRO A 26 50.14 7.01 42.43
N LEU A 27 49.99 7.71 43.57
CA LEU A 27 50.96 8.64 44.16
C LEU A 27 51.10 9.99 43.42
N LEU A 28 51.42 9.98 42.12
CA LEU A 28 51.68 11.21 41.35
C LEU A 28 50.39 11.96 40.96
N GLY A 29 49.28 11.25 40.75
CA GLY A 29 47.99 11.84 40.37
C GLY A 29 47.29 12.60 41.49
N ASP A 30 47.73 12.45 42.74
CA ASP A 30 47.12 13.08 43.93
C ASP A 30 47.87 14.34 44.40
N ILE A 31 48.97 14.70 43.73
CA ILE A 31 49.74 15.91 44.06
C ILE A 31 48.90 17.15 43.70
N PRO A 32 48.61 18.05 44.66
CA PRO A 32 47.94 19.31 44.35
C PRO A 32 48.78 20.11 43.36
N ILE A 33 48.14 20.83 42.43
CA ILE A 33 48.78 21.59 41.32
C ILE A 33 49.31 20.70 40.18
N LEU A 34 50.11 19.65 40.44
CA LEU A 34 50.76 18.85 39.39
C LEU A 34 49.99 17.58 38.96
N GLY A 35 49.09 17.08 39.80
CA GLY A 35 48.37 15.82 39.55
C GLY A 35 47.48 15.80 38.30
N HIS A 36 47.12 16.98 37.76
CA HIS A 36 46.35 17.10 36.52
C HIS A 36 47.12 16.61 35.28
N LEU A 37 48.46 16.65 35.27
CA LEU A 37 49.28 16.11 34.18
C LEU A 37 49.35 14.58 34.18
N PHE A 38 49.07 13.95 35.32
CA PHE A 38 49.19 12.50 35.53
C PHE A 38 47.83 11.80 35.72
N ARG A 39 46.73 12.51 35.45
CA ARG A 39 45.38 11.95 35.40
C ARG A 39 44.69 12.26 34.08
N SER A 40 43.82 11.35 33.67
CA SER A 40 42.85 11.54 32.60
C SER A 40 41.45 11.33 33.19
N THR A 41 40.61 12.35 33.04
CA THR A 41 39.19 12.27 33.41
C THR A 41 38.38 12.30 32.12
N SER A 42 37.51 11.31 31.93
CA SER A 42 36.55 11.26 30.84
C SER A 42 35.15 11.34 31.40
N SER A 43 34.38 12.34 30.98
CA SER A 43 32.97 12.49 31.34
C SER A 43 32.12 12.30 30.09
N LYS A 44 31.15 11.40 30.16
CA LYS A 44 30.21 11.12 29.08
C LYS A 44 28.79 11.29 29.60
N LYS A 45 28.04 12.18 28.97
CA LYS A 45 26.61 12.37 29.20
C LYS A 45 25.83 11.86 27.99
N VAL A 46 24.92 10.92 28.21
CA VAL A 46 24.03 10.37 27.17
C VAL A 46 22.59 10.69 27.57
N LYS A 47 21.87 11.38 26.69
CA LYS A 47 20.45 11.68 26.85
C LYS A 47 19.65 11.01 25.73
N LYS A 48 18.62 10.24 26.09
CA LYS A 48 17.71 9.57 25.14
C LYS A 48 16.28 10.02 25.43
N ASN A 49 15.59 10.44 24.36
CA ASN A 49 14.19 10.81 24.40
C ASN A 49 13.43 9.92 23.41
N LEU A 50 12.41 9.22 23.89
CA LEU A 50 11.51 8.43 23.07
C LEU A 50 10.08 8.87 23.36
N MET A 51 9.26 9.04 22.32
CA MET A 51 7.84 9.38 22.43
C MET A 51 7.04 8.53 21.46
N VAL A 52 5.89 8.01 21.91
CA VAL A 52 4.97 7.21 21.10
C VAL A 52 3.63 7.94 21.01
N PHE A 53 3.20 8.21 19.78
CA PHE A 53 1.96 8.94 19.48
C PHE A 53 0.97 8.01 18.78
N LEU A 54 -0.31 8.20 19.08
CA LEU A 54 -1.42 7.54 18.37
C LEU A 54 -2.41 8.60 17.91
N ARG A 55 -2.88 8.45 16.66
CA ARG A 55 -3.93 9.29 16.09
C ARG A 55 -5.07 8.40 15.59
N PRO A 56 -6.13 8.17 16.39
CA PRO A 56 -7.26 7.38 15.96
C PRO A 56 -8.09 8.13 14.92
N THR A 57 -8.48 7.42 13.85
CA THR A 57 -9.42 7.93 12.82
C THR A 57 -10.63 7.01 12.79
N ILE A 58 -11.83 7.55 13.01
CA ILE A 58 -13.10 6.80 12.95
C ILE A 58 -13.69 7.02 11.58
N ILE A 59 -13.90 5.92 10.86
CA ILE A 59 -14.51 5.91 9.52
C ILE A 59 -15.93 5.40 9.70
N ARG A 60 -16.92 6.20 9.30
CA ARG A 60 -18.34 5.91 9.54
C ARG A 60 -19.10 5.49 8.28
N ASP A 61 -18.58 5.84 7.11
CA ASP A 61 -19.22 5.63 5.83
C ASP A 61 -18.21 5.11 4.80
N ASP A 62 -18.73 4.34 3.85
CA ASP A 62 -17.92 3.72 2.79
C ASP A 62 -17.33 4.77 1.84
N MET A 63 -18.00 5.91 1.66
CA MET A 63 -17.53 6.99 0.81
C MET A 63 -16.22 7.61 1.37
N THR A 64 -16.16 7.86 2.67
CA THR A 64 -14.99 8.37 3.39
C THR A 64 -13.88 7.32 3.41
N MET A 65 -14.24 6.04 3.58
CA MET A 65 -13.26 4.94 3.46
C MET A 65 -12.60 4.92 2.08
N ASN A 66 -13.40 5.00 1.02
CA ASN A 66 -12.93 4.99 -0.35
C ASN A 66 -12.11 6.25 -0.67
N ALA A 67 -12.52 7.42 -0.20
CA ALA A 67 -11.78 8.67 -0.39
C ALA A 67 -10.41 8.63 0.30
N ILE A 68 -10.33 8.19 1.56
CA ILE A 68 -9.06 8.08 2.30
C ILE A 68 -8.14 7.04 1.65
N SER A 69 -8.70 5.89 1.27
CA SER A 69 -7.94 4.80 0.66
C SER A 69 -7.41 5.20 -0.72
N GLY A 70 -8.24 5.83 -1.55
CA GLY A 70 -7.84 6.35 -2.86
C GLY A 70 -6.75 7.41 -2.77
N GLN A 71 -6.88 8.36 -1.84
CA GLN A 71 -5.84 9.38 -1.60
C GLN A 71 -4.50 8.74 -1.18
N LYS A 72 -4.53 7.76 -0.28
CA LYS A 72 -3.32 7.09 0.20
C LYS A 72 -2.66 6.25 -0.89
N TYR A 73 -3.49 5.61 -1.73
CA TYR A 73 -3.04 4.83 -2.87
C TYR A 73 -2.29 5.68 -3.88
N GLU A 74 -2.86 6.81 -4.28
CA GLU A 74 -2.24 7.72 -5.26
C GLU A 74 -0.92 8.29 -4.73
N LEU A 75 -0.86 8.63 -3.45
CA LEU A 75 0.39 9.06 -2.81
C LEU A 75 1.49 7.97 -2.88
N MET A 76 1.13 6.70 -2.64
CA MET A 76 2.09 5.60 -2.72
C MET A 76 2.55 5.36 -4.15
N ARG A 77 1.63 5.44 -5.11
CA ARG A 77 1.93 5.32 -6.53
C ARG A 77 2.89 6.43 -6.99
N ALA A 78 2.64 7.68 -6.61
CA ALA A 78 3.52 8.81 -6.92
C ALA A 78 4.94 8.60 -6.40
N HIS A 79 5.10 8.08 -5.17
CA HIS A 79 6.42 7.74 -4.62
C HIS A 79 7.11 6.58 -5.36
N GLN A 80 6.36 5.61 -5.90
CA GLN A 80 6.94 4.52 -6.67
C GLN A 80 7.39 4.99 -8.06
N LEU A 81 6.63 5.88 -8.71
CA LEU A 81 7.02 6.49 -9.98
C LEU A 81 8.29 7.33 -9.82
N ASP A 82 8.43 8.08 -8.74
CA ASP A 82 9.65 8.84 -8.43
C ASP A 82 10.87 7.91 -8.25
N LYS A 83 10.71 6.81 -7.51
CA LYS A 83 11.78 5.80 -7.35
C LYS A 83 12.13 5.10 -8.65
N GLN A 84 11.15 4.84 -9.51
CA GLN A 84 11.39 4.26 -10.82
C GLN A 84 12.19 5.21 -11.71
N ALA A 85 11.86 6.52 -11.68
CA ALA A 85 12.59 7.54 -12.41
C ALA A 85 14.04 7.70 -11.93
N GLN A 86 14.28 7.55 -10.62
CA GLN A 86 15.62 7.61 -10.03
C GLN A 86 16.43 6.33 -10.26
N GLY A 87 15.76 5.18 -10.46
CA GLY A 87 16.40 3.88 -10.67
C GLY A 87 17.15 3.36 -9.45
N ILE A 88 17.43 2.04 -9.42
CA ILE A 88 18.26 1.44 -8.36
C ILE A 88 19.71 1.45 -8.81
N SER A 89 20.57 2.25 -8.17
CA SER A 89 22.00 2.35 -8.55
C SER A 89 22.76 1.02 -8.57
N LEU A 90 22.32 0.03 -7.78
CA LEU A 90 22.97 -1.28 -7.66
C LEU A 90 22.38 -2.35 -8.60
N MET A 91 21.28 -2.06 -9.30
CA MET A 91 20.63 -2.95 -10.28
C MET A 91 20.07 -2.11 -11.43
N PRO A 92 20.92 -1.65 -12.38
CA PRO A 92 20.47 -0.93 -13.55
C PRO A 92 19.58 -1.83 -14.42
N GLY A 93 18.40 -1.33 -14.80
CA GLY A 93 17.42 -2.06 -15.62
C GLY A 93 16.43 -2.94 -14.84
N PHE A 94 16.41 -2.87 -13.50
CA PHE A 94 15.37 -3.51 -12.71
C PHE A 94 14.15 -2.57 -12.58
N ASP A 95 13.05 -2.93 -13.23
CA ASP A 95 11.78 -2.22 -13.13
C ASP A 95 11.13 -2.48 -11.76
N THR A 96 11.05 -1.46 -10.92
CA THR A 96 10.33 -1.55 -9.65
C THR A 96 8.83 -1.63 -9.91
N PRO A 97 8.09 -2.61 -9.33
CA PRO A 97 6.66 -2.72 -9.54
C PRO A 97 5.96 -1.45 -9.03
N VAL A 98 5.18 -0.83 -9.90
CA VAL A 98 4.34 0.32 -9.59
C VAL A 98 2.88 -0.10 -9.43
N LEU A 99 2.18 0.55 -8.51
CA LEU A 99 0.75 0.35 -8.32
C LEU A 99 -0.02 0.74 -9.61
N PRO A 100 -1.01 -0.07 -10.04
CA PRO A 100 -1.82 0.25 -11.21
C PRO A 100 -2.64 1.53 -11.00
N GLU A 101 -3.20 2.11 -12.06
CA GLU A 101 -4.15 3.22 -11.89
C GLU A 101 -5.47 2.72 -11.30
N GLN A 102 -6.08 3.50 -10.40
CA GLN A 102 -7.42 3.17 -9.95
C GLN A 102 -8.41 3.49 -11.07
N PRO A 103 -9.34 2.57 -11.38
CA PRO A 103 -10.33 2.80 -12.41
C PRO A 103 -11.17 4.02 -12.04
N THR A 104 -11.33 4.93 -12.99
CA THR A 104 -12.17 6.10 -12.80
C THR A 104 -13.64 5.71 -12.87
N ALA A 105 -14.52 6.60 -12.42
CA ALA A 105 -15.97 6.40 -12.58
C ALA A 105 -16.38 6.22 -14.06
N ARG A 106 -15.62 6.81 -15.01
CA ARG A 106 -15.87 6.63 -16.44
C ARG A 106 -15.53 5.23 -16.92
N ASP A 107 -14.37 4.72 -16.51
CA ASP A 107 -13.93 3.37 -16.88
C ASP A 107 -14.91 2.30 -16.37
N PHE A 108 -15.47 2.51 -15.18
CA PHE A 108 -16.50 1.62 -14.62
C PHE A 108 -17.82 1.68 -15.39
N LEU A 109 -18.25 2.87 -15.83
CA LEU A 109 -19.46 3.04 -16.62
C LEU A 109 -19.32 2.42 -18.01
N ASP A 110 -18.16 2.56 -18.64
CA ASP A 110 -17.88 1.94 -19.94
C ASP A 110 -17.89 0.40 -19.84
N GLU A 111 -17.33 -0.15 -18.76
CA GLU A 111 -17.39 -1.59 -18.46
C GLU A 111 -18.83 -2.08 -18.24
N LEU A 112 -19.62 -1.39 -17.42
CA LEU A 112 -21.04 -1.72 -17.21
C LEU A 112 -21.84 -1.68 -18.51
N ARG A 113 -21.60 -0.68 -19.36
CA ARG A 113 -22.25 -0.56 -20.66
C ARG A 113 -21.91 -1.74 -21.56
N ARG A 114 -20.64 -2.12 -21.57
CA ARG A 114 -20.15 -3.26 -22.36
C ARG A 114 -20.78 -4.57 -21.92
N GLN A 115 -20.92 -4.78 -20.61
CA GLN A 115 -21.63 -5.95 -20.05
C GLN A 115 -23.11 -5.97 -20.47
N MET A 116 -23.81 -4.83 -20.42
CA MET A 116 -25.21 -4.76 -20.88
C MET A 116 -25.36 -5.01 -22.39
N ASP A 117 -24.42 -4.53 -23.21
CA ASP A 117 -24.41 -4.74 -24.66
C ASP A 117 -24.11 -6.22 -25.01
N GLU A 118 -23.25 -6.89 -24.24
CA GLU A 118 -22.94 -8.32 -24.36
C GLU A 118 -24.12 -9.23 -23.88
N GLU A 119 -24.81 -8.85 -22.81
CA GLU A 119 -25.97 -9.60 -22.29
C GLU A 119 -27.19 -9.49 -23.24
N SER A 120 -27.34 -8.34 -23.91
CA SER A 120 -28.40 -8.08 -24.91
C SER A 120 -28.20 -8.85 -26.22
N THR A 121 -26.95 -9.14 -26.60
CA THR A 121 -26.62 -9.86 -27.85
C THR A 121 -26.65 -11.39 -27.70
N SER A 122 -26.59 -11.93 -26.47
CA SER A 122 -26.70 -13.38 -26.22
C SER A 122 -28.13 -13.94 -26.29
N THR A 123 -29.18 -13.10 -26.28
CA THR A 123 -30.59 -13.54 -26.25
C THR A 123 -31.27 -13.53 -27.63
N ALA A 124 -30.62 -13.00 -28.67
CA ALA A 124 -31.19 -12.90 -30.02
C ALA A 124 -30.54 -13.90 -30.99
N GLN A 125 -30.81 -15.21 -30.83
CA GLN A 125 -30.72 -16.16 -31.96
C GLN A 125 -32.01 -16.07 -32.80
N PRO A 126 -31.94 -15.73 -34.09
CA PRO A 126 -33.10 -15.80 -34.98
C PRO A 126 -33.47 -17.26 -35.23
N LYS A 127 -34.70 -17.65 -34.87
CA LYS A 127 -35.33 -18.91 -35.31
C LYS A 127 -35.96 -18.71 -36.68
N GLU A 128 -35.19 -18.73 -37.76
CA GLU A 128 -35.74 -18.81 -39.11
C GLU A 128 -34.86 -19.69 -40.00
N ASP A 129 -35.27 -20.96 -40.14
CA ASP A 129 -35.19 -21.74 -41.39
C ASP A 129 -35.71 -23.17 -41.15
N SER A 130 -37.03 -23.36 -41.22
CA SER A 130 -37.65 -24.67 -41.52
C SER A 130 -39.16 -24.56 -41.78
N VAL A 131 -39.58 -23.71 -42.73
CA VAL A 131 -40.94 -23.85 -43.29
C VAL A 131 -40.95 -23.53 -44.78
N GLN A 132 -40.89 -24.58 -45.61
CA GLN A 132 -41.46 -24.73 -46.96
C GLN A 132 -40.81 -25.97 -47.60
N ALA A 133 -41.45 -26.86 -48.35
CA ALA A 133 -42.83 -27.13 -48.72
C ALA A 133 -42.78 -28.43 -49.54
N SER A 134 -43.79 -29.29 -49.45
CA SER A 134 -44.44 -29.97 -50.59
C SER A 134 -45.09 -31.28 -50.18
N ALA A 135 -46.41 -31.20 -50.00
CA ALA A 135 -47.30 -32.34 -50.10
C ALA A 135 -47.68 -32.57 -51.58
N LYS A 136 -47.61 -33.82 -52.05
CA LYS A 136 -48.59 -34.35 -53.02
C LYS A 136 -48.68 -35.89 -52.95
N PRO A 137 -49.85 -36.49 -53.25
CA PRO A 137 -50.22 -37.82 -52.78
C PRO A 137 -50.12 -38.96 -53.82
N VAL A 138 -50.12 -40.18 -53.29
CA VAL A 138 -50.69 -41.45 -53.81
C VAL A 138 -50.51 -41.81 -55.29
N ARG A 139 -49.80 -42.92 -55.53
CA ARG A 139 -50.16 -43.89 -56.58
C ARG A 139 -49.95 -45.34 -56.11
N ARG A 140 -51.02 -46.13 -56.21
CA ARG A 140 -51.03 -47.60 -56.25
C ARG A 140 -50.10 -48.10 -57.35
N THR A 141 -49.52 -49.30 -57.19
CA THR A 141 -49.79 -50.53 -57.98
C THR A 141 -48.67 -51.58 -57.82
N GLY A 142 -49.06 -52.86 -57.62
CA GLY A 142 -48.36 -54.11 -58.02
C GLY A 142 -46.99 -54.40 -57.39
N GLY A 143 -46.64 -55.60 -56.93
CA GLY A 143 -46.96 -56.93 -57.43
C GLY A 143 -45.66 -57.57 -57.96
N GLU A 144 -45.42 -58.84 -57.61
CA GLU A 144 -44.40 -59.75 -58.17
C GLU A 144 -42.93 -59.46 -57.72
N ARG A 145 -42.12 -60.38 -57.17
CA ARG A 145 -42.14 -61.84 -56.99
C ARG A 145 -41.37 -62.22 -55.74
#